data_AF-A0A286XUX0-F1
#
_entry.id   AF-A0A286XUX0-F1
#
_cell.length_a   1.000
_cell.length_b   1.000
_cell.length_c   1.000
_cell.angle_alpha   90.00
_cell.angle_beta   90.00
_cell.angle_gamma   90.00
#
_symmetry.space_group_name_H-M   'P 1'
#
loop_
_entity.id
_entity.type
_entity.pdbx_description
1 polymer ?
#
loop_
_entity_poly.entity_id
_entity_poly.type
_entity_poly.pdbx_seq_one_letter_code
_entity_poly.pdbx_strand_id
1 'polypeptide(L)'
;MELPDPVRQRLGNFSRTVFRDSSRTGPEYNGGPDNEMSSSLVLQMSLYFNTYFFPLWWVGSIMMLHTKYSFLPDYYKFIVITIIVLVTLIEAIRLYLGYMGNLQEKVPELAGFWLLSLLLQLPLILFLLLNEGLTNLPLEKAMHIIFTSFLTFQVILAFYTLKKMVNQLAARFHLQDFDRLSANRGDSRRVRSCIEEI
;
A
#
# COMPACT_ATOMS: atom_id res chain seq x y z
N MET A 1 -15.58 -5.09 -60.70
CA MET A 1 -16.78 -5.54 -59.95
C MET A 1 -17.01 -4.57 -58.81
N GLU A 2 -17.98 -3.67 -58.98
CA GLU A 2 -18.33 -2.70 -57.95
C GLU A 2 -19.19 -3.37 -56.87
N LEU A 3 -18.88 -3.11 -55.60
CA LEU A 3 -19.59 -3.71 -54.47
C LEU A 3 -21.02 -3.14 -54.39
N PRO A 4 -22.04 -3.96 -54.11
CA PRO A 4 -23.43 -3.51 -53.99
C PRO A 4 -23.59 -2.38 -52.95
N ASP A 5 -24.36 -1.34 -53.29
CA ASP A 5 -24.60 -0.16 -52.46
C ASP A 5 -24.96 -0.41 -50.99
N PRO A 6 -25.81 -1.40 -50.62
CA PRO A 6 -26.10 -1.65 -49.20
C PRO A 6 -24.87 -2.12 -48.41
N VAL A 7 -23.91 -2.78 -49.08
CA VAL A 7 -22.66 -3.22 -48.46
C VAL A 7 -21.71 -2.04 -48.29
N ARG A 8 -21.66 -1.11 -49.26
CA ARG A 8 -20.87 0.12 -49.15
C ARG A 8 -21.37 1.01 -48.01
N GLN A 9 -22.69 1.11 -47.84
CA GLN A 9 -23.29 1.91 -46.78
C GLN A 9 -23.03 1.28 -45.40
N ARG A 10 -23.08 -0.05 -45.29
CA ARG A 10 -22.72 -0.76 -44.05
C ARG A 10 -21.23 -0.68 -43.74
N LEU A 11 -20.34 -0.82 -44.71
CA LEU A 11 -18.90 -0.62 -44.52
C LEU A 11 -18.57 0.83 -44.18
N GLY A 12 -19.28 1.80 -44.77
CA GLY A 12 -19.12 3.22 -44.47
C GLY A 12 -19.55 3.57 -43.06
N ASN A 13 -20.66 2.98 -42.58
CA ASN A 13 -21.09 3.14 -41.19
C ASN A 13 -20.15 2.43 -40.22
N PHE A 14 -19.68 1.22 -40.55
CA PHE A 14 -18.73 0.48 -39.72
C PHE A 14 -17.36 1.18 -39.67
N SER A 15 -16.87 1.71 -40.80
CA SER A 15 -15.68 2.55 -40.87
C SER A 15 -15.86 3.82 -40.04
N ARG A 16 -17.01 4.48 -40.12
CA ARG A 16 -17.29 5.63 -39.25
C ARG A 16 -17.39 5.24 -37.78
N THR A 17 -17.93 4.08 -37.41
CA THR A 17 -17.98 3.65 -36.02
C THR A 17 -16.61 3.26 -35.47
N VAL A 18 -15.74 2.67 -36.30
CA VAL A 18 -14.39 2.22 -35.89
C VAL A 18 -13.36 3.36 -35.95
N PHE A 19 -13.49 4.34 -36.85
CA PHE A 19 -12.54 5.46 -36.99
C PHE A 19 -13.01 6.77 -36.33
N ARG A 20 -14.26 6.89 -35.85
CA ARG A 20 -14.77 8.10 -35.16
C ARG A 20 -14.44 8.15 -33.66
N ASP A 21 -13.48 7.37 -33.20
CA ASP A 21 -12.84 7.60 -31.89
C ASP A 21 -11.53 8.39 -31.98
N SER A 22 -11.11 8.82 -33.18
CA SER A 22 -9.81 9.49 -33.36
C SER A 22 -9.86 11.03 -33.51
N SER A 23 -11.00 11.70 -33.25
CA SER A 23 -11.09 13.16 -33.39
C SER A 23 -11.95 13.86 -32.32
N ARG A 24 -11.65 13.63 -31.04
CA ARG A 24 -11.92 14.62 -29.98
C ARG A 24 -10.60 15.23 -29.51
N THR A 25 -10.15 16.26 -30.20
CA THR A 25 -9.13 17.20 -29.72
C THR A 25 -9.77 18.10 -28.65
N GLY A 26 -9.57 17.71 -27.39
CA GLY A 26 -9.74 18.48 -26.15
C GLY A 26 -8.61 18.04 -25.21
N PRO A 27 -8.14 18.90 -24.29
CA PRO A 27 -6.75 18.92 -23.85
C PRO A 27 -6.28 17.56 -23.34
N GLU A 28 -5.08 17.19 -23.76
CA GLU A 28 -4.35 15.97 -23.41
C GLU A 28 -4.41 15.68 -21.91
N TYR A 29 -5.40 14.89 -21.50
CA TYR A 29 -5.24 14.02 -20.35
C TYR A 29 -4.38 12.87 -20.86
N ASN A 30 -3.10 12.94 -20.50
CA ASN A 30 -2.10 11.91 -20.69
C ASN A 30 -2.53 10.65 -19.89
N GLY A 31 -3.51 9.92 -20.43
CA GLY A 31 -4.08 8.69 -19.90
C GLY A 31 -3.39 7.50 -20.55
N GLY A 32 -2.27 7.10 -19.94
CA GLY A 32 -1.55 5.88 -20.28
C GLY A 32 -0.16 5.89 -19.65
N PRO A 33 -0.08 5.49 -18.38
CA PRO A 33 0.68 4.27 -18.12
C PRO A 33 -0.22 3.30 -17.37
N ASP A 34 -0.43 2.12 -17.94
CA ASP A 34 -0.48 0.84 -17.23
C ASP A 34 -1.19 0.90 -15.86
N ASN A 35 -2.52 0.87 -15.93
CA ASN A 35 -3.46 0.74 -14.82
C ASN A 35 -3.34 -0.59 -14.02
N GLU A 36 -2.19 -1.27 -14.01
CA GLU A 36 -2.06 -2.62 -13.43
C GLU A 36 -0.89 -2.81 -12.44
N MET A 37 -0.10 -1.77 -12.13
CA MET A 37 0.83 -1.80 -10.99
C MET A 37 0.43 -0.79 -9.91
N SER A 38 -0.76 -1.02 -9.39
CA SER A 38 -1.37 -0.30 -8.26
C SER A 38 -0.62 -0.48 -6.93
N SER A 39 0.08 -1.61 -6.75
CA SER A 39 0.89 -1.88 -5.56
C SER A 39 2.35 -1.47 -5.75
N SER A 40 2.97 -0.86 -4.74
CA SER A 40 4.42 -0.58 -4.78
C SER A 40 5.22 -1.88 -4.66
N LEU A 41 5.80 -2.32 -5.79
CA LEU A 41 6.52 -3.58 -5.90
C LEU A 41 7.69 -3.67 -4.91
N VAL A 42 8.41 -2.57 -4.70
CA VAL A 42 9.55 -2.51 -3.77
C VAL A 42 9.11 -2.74 -2.31
N LEU A 43 7.95 -2.21 -1.92
CA LEU A 43 7.41 -2.43 -0.56
C LEU A 43 7.00 -3.90 -0.39
N GLN A 44 6.37 -4.52 -1.40
CA GLN A 44 6.03 -5.95 -1.34
C GLN A 44 7.27 -6.84 -1.25
N MET A 45 8.31 -6.55 -2.04
CA MET A 45 9.56 -7.30 -1.98
C MET A 45 10.21 -7.17 -0.59
N SER A 46 10.20 -5.98 0.01
CA SER A 46 10.72 -5.80 1.36
C SER A 46 9.92 -6.56 2.42
N LEU A 47 8.58 -6.56 2.34
CA LEU A 47 7.70 -7.33 3.22
C LEU A 47 7.93 -8.84 3.08
N TYR A 48 8.17 -9.30 1.85
CA TYR A 48 8.49 -10.70 1.56
C TYR A 48 9.76 -11.13 2.26
N PHE A 49 10.88 -10.42 2.07
CA PHE A 49 12.12 -10.75 2.77
C PHE A 49 11.97 -10.69 4.29
N ASN A 50 11.24 -9.69 4.78
CA ASN A 50 11.02 -9.55 6.21
C ASN A 50 10.17 -10.69 6.81
N THR A 51 9.25 -11.26 6.04
CA THR A 51 8.44 -12.42 6.47
C THR A 51 9.31 -13.66 6.73
N TYR A 52 10.36 -13.88 5.93
CA TYR A 52 11.32 -14.98 6.16
C TYR A 52 12.38 -14.64 7.21
N PHE A 53 12.77 -13.37 7.30
CA PHE A 53 13.72 -12.91 8.30
C PHE A 53 13.13 -12.95 9.72
N PHE A 54 11.82 -12.72 9.87
CA PHE A 54 11.18 -12.64 11.17
C PHE A 54 11.28 -13.94 12.01
N PRO A 55 10.98 -15.14 11.50
CA PRO A 55 11.21 -16.39 12.22
C PRO A 55 12.67 -16.58 12.65
N LEU A 56 13.62 -16.19 11.79
CA LEU A 56 15.05 -16.25 12.10
C LEU A 56 15.41 -15.30 13.26
N TRP A 57 14.93 -14.06 13.20
CA TRP A 57 15.10 -13.08 14.27
C TRP A 57 14.48 -13.56 15.58
N TRP A 58 13.30 -14.20 15.52
CA TRP A 58 12.60 -14.72 16.69
C TRP A 58 13.37 -15.86 17.36
N VAL A 59 13.77 -16.88 16.59
CA VAL A 59 14.59 -18.00 17.09
C VAL A 59 15.91 -17.49 17.66
N GLY A 60 16.58 -16.58 16.94
CA GLY A 60 17.81 -15.95 17.41
C GLY A 60 17.61 -15.22 18.74
N SER A 61 16.53 -14.45 18.88
CA SER A 61 16.20 -13.74 20.12
C SER A 61 15.97 -14.70 21.29
N ILE A 62 15.29 -15.84 21.08
CA ILE A 62 15.09 -16.87 22.10
C ILE A 62 16.41 -17.56 22.49
N MET A 63 17.24 -17.94 21.52
CA MET A 63 18.53 -18.58 21.79
C MET A 63 19.48 -17.66 22.57
N MET A 64 19.52 -16.38 22.21
CA MET A 64 20.36 -15.39 22.89
C MET A 64 19.84 -15.10 24.30
N LEU A 65 18.52 -14.97 24.47
CA LEU A 65 17.89 -14.84 25.77
C LEU A 65 18.21 -16.03 26.68
N HIS A 66 18.13 -17.26 26.17
CA HIS A 66 18.48 -18.48 26.92
C HIS A 66 19.94 -18.45 27.39
N THR A 67 20.85 -17.99 26.54
CA THR A 67 22.30 -17.95 26.83
C THR A 67 22.62 -16.96 27.96
N LYS A 68 21.97 -15.79 27.97
CA LYS A 68 22.18 -14.76 29.00
C LYS A 68 21.21 -14.85 30.19
N TYR A 69 20.28 -15.80 30.18
CA TYR A 69 19.20 -15.91 31.17
C TYR A 69 19.72 -16.03 32.60
N SER A 70 20.82 -16.76 32.81
CA SER A 70 21.43 -16.96 34.14
C SER A 70 22.13 -15.73 34.70
N PHE A 71 22.56 -14.80 33.83
CA PHE A 71 23.36 -13.63 34.22
C PHE A 71 22.53 -12.34 34.26
N LEU A 72 21.33 -12.33 33.68
CA LEU A 72 20.46 -11.17 33.66
C LEU A 72 19.75 -10.98 35.02
N PRO A 73 19.58 -9.74 35.50
CA PRO A 73 18.67 -9.45 36.62
C PRO A 73 17.21 -9.82 36.28
N ASP A 74 16.44 -10.27 37.27
CA ASP A 74 15.09 -10.81 37.04
C ASP A 74 14.12 -9.82 36.37
N TYR A 75 14.17 -8.55 36.76
CA TYR A 75 13.33 -7.51 36.15
C TYR A 75 13.61 -7.34 34.65
N TYR A 76 14.87 -7.44 34.22
CA TYR A 76 15.22 -7.39 32.79
C TYR A 76 14.72 -8.63 32.04
N LYS A 77 14.69 -9.81 32.66
CA LYS A 77 14.14 -11.02 32.03
C LYS A 77 12.66 -10.80 31.66
N PHE A 78 11.86 -10.31 32.61
CA PHE A 78 10.45 -10.00 32.36
C PHE A 78 10.26 -8.95 31.28
N ILE A 79 11.05 -7.87 31.30
CA ILE A 79 10.99 -6.82 30.28
C ILE A 79 11.30 -7.40 28.89
N VAL A 80 12.40 -8.14 28.73
CA VAL A 80 12.82 -8.68 27.43
C VAL A 80 11.79 -9.68 26.89
N ILE A 81 11.30 -10.60 27.72
CA ILE A 81 10.27 -11.57 27.32
C ILE A 81 9.02 -10.83 26.83
N THR A 82 8.56 -9.83 27.59
CA THR A 82 7.39 -9.02 27.24
C THR A 82 7.59 -8.32 25.90
N ILE A 83 8.75 -7.70 25.69
CA ILE A 83 9.06 -7.01 24.42
C ILE A 83 9.12 -8.01 23.26
N ILE A 84 9.76 -9.17 23.40
CA ILE A 84 9.81 -10.19 22.34
C ILE A 84 8.39 -10.62 21.95
N VAL A 85 7.51 -10.84 22.93
CA VAL A 85 6.09 -11.19 22.68
C VAL A 85 5.36 -10.05 21.99
N LEU A 86 5.50 -8.81 22.47
CA LEU A 86 4.85 -7.65 21.87
C LEU A 86 5.33 -7.43 20.43
N VAL A 87 6.64 -7.44 20.19
CA VAL A 87 7.25 -7.33 18.86
C VAL A 87 6.71 -8.42 17.94
N THR A 88 6.54 -9.65 18.43
CA THR A 88 6.01 -10.76 17.64
C THR A 88 4.56 -10.53 17.21
N LEU A 89 3.71 -10.11 18.15
CA LEU A 89 2.30 -9.84 17.86
C LEU A 89 2.13 -8.64 16.93
N ILE A 90 2.84 -7.55 17.23
CA ILE A 90 2.84 -6.34 16.39
C ILE A 90 3.36 -6.68 15.01
N GLU A 91 4.43 -7.46 14.88
CA GLU A 91 4.98 -7.85 13.59
C GLU A 91 3.98 -8.61 12.72
N ALA A 92 3.29 -9.59 13.30
CA ALA A 92 2.30 -10.37 12.58
C ALA A 92 1.18 -9.48 12.02
N ILE A 93 0.66 -8.57 12.85
CA ILE A 93 -0.37 -7.61 12.44
C ILE A 93 0.19 -6.64 11.39
N ARG A 94 1.41 -6.14 11.60
CA ARG A 94 2.09 -5.20 10.71
C ARG A 94 2.27 -5.85 9.33
N LEU A 95 2.86 -7.04 9.25
CA LEU A 95 3.03 -7.76 7.98
C LEU A 95 1.68 -7.96 7.27
N TYR A 96 0.63 -8.38 7.98
CA TYR A 96 -0.71 -8.54 7.41
C TYR A 96 -1.25 -7.23 6.81
N LEU A 97 -1.20 -6.13 7.55
CA LEU A 97 -1.66 -4.82 7.08
C LEU A 97 -0.81 -4.29 5.92
N GLY A 98 0.50 -4.54 5.93
CA GLY A 98 1.39 -4.15 4.84
C GLY A 98 1.08 -4.87 3.54
N TYR A 99 0.83 -6.18 3.60
CA TYR A 99 0.39 -6.95 2.43
C TYR A 99 -0.98 -6.49 1.94
N MET A 100 -1.97 -6.44 2.83
CA MET A 100 -3.34 -6.11 2.46
C MET A 100 -3.47 -4.67 1.96
N GLY A 101 -2.89 -3.70 2.67
CA GLY A 101 -2.94 -2.29 2.31
C GLY A 101 -2.25 -1.98 0.98
N ASN A 102 -1.13 -2.63 0.68
CA ASN A 102 -0.42 -2.41 -0.58
C ASN A 102 -1.08 -3.13 -1.77
N LEU A 103 -1.56 -4.38 -1.59
CA LEU A 103 -2.22 -5.14 -2.66
C LEU A 103 -3.61 -4.60 -3.00
N GLN A 104 -4.39 -4.20 -1.99
CA GLN A 104 -5.77 -3.78 -2.16
C GLN A 104 -5.92 -2.25 -2.28
N GLU A 105 -4.80 -1.52 -2.37
CA GLU A 105 -4.74 -0.04 -2.36
C GLU A 105 -5.54 0.63 -1.23
N LYS A 106 -5.67 -0.05 -0.09
CA LYS A 106 -6.48 0.46 1.00
C LYS A 106 -5.64 1.37 1.89
N VAL A 107 -5.89 2.67 1.76
CA VAL A 107 -5.28 3.75 2.55
C VAL A 107 -5.32 3.50 4.06
N PRO A 108 -6.44 3.10 4.69
CA PRO A 108 -6.48 2.93 6.15
C PRO A 108 -5.56 1.80 6.64
N GLU A 109 -5.50 0.68 5.93
CA GLU A 109 -4.66 -0.47 6.25
C GLU A 109 -3.18 -0.12 6.12
N LEU A 110 -2.81 0.58 5.04
CA LEU A 110 -1.43 1.02 4.84
C LEU A 110 -1.01 2.10 5.85
N ALA A 111 -1.93 2.99 6.24
CA ALA A 111 -1.69 3.93 7.33
C ALA A 111 -1.48 3.20 8.67
N GLY A 112 -2.26 2.14 8.93
CA GLY A 112 -2.06 1.26 10.09
C GLY A 112 -0.69 0.60 10.08
N PHE A 113 -0.26 0.05 8.95
CA PHE A 113 1.10 -0.47 8.76
C PHE A 113 2.17 0.57 9.10
N TRP A 114 2.05 1.77 8.54
CA TRP A 114 3.01 2.86 8.73
C TRP A 114 3.05 3.32 10.21
N LEU A 115 1.89 3.47 10.84
CA LEU A 115 1.76 3.86 12.24
C LEU A 115 2.33 2.81 13.18
N LEU A 116 1.98 1.52 13.01
CA LEU A 116 2.52 0.43 13.82
C LEU A 116 4.04 0.35 13.69
N SER A 117 4.57 0.55 12.48
CA SER A 117 6.01 0.54 12.23
C SER A 117 6.73 1.64 12.99
N LEU A 118 6.23 2.88 12.91
CA LEU A 118 6.90 4.05 13.47
C LEU A 118 6.68 4.21 14.98
N LEU A 119 5.45 3.97 15.46
CA LEU A 119 5.06 4.26 16.83
C LEU A 119 5.30 3.10 17.79
N LEU A 120 5.07 1.85 17.36
CA LEU A 120 5.19 0.69 18.24
C LEU A 120 6.47 -0.10 17.96
N GLN A 121 6.70 -0.48 16.70
CA GLN A 121 7.77 -1.41 16.36
C GLN A 121 9.16 -0.79 16.50
N LEU A 122 9.34 0.44 16.00
CA LEU A 122 10.65 1.11 16.02
C LEU A 122 11.14 1.38 17.45
N PRO A 123 10.34 1.96 18.38
CA PRO A 123 10.78 2.17 19.76
C PRO A 123 11.10 0.87 20.51
N LEU A 124 10.31 -0.19 20.31
CA LEU A 124 10.55 -1.48 20.96
C LEU A 124 11.86 -2.13 20.52
N ILE A 125 12.13 -2.13 19.21
CA ILE A 125 13.38 -2.68 18.67
C ILE A 125 14.58 -1.80 19.02
N LEU A 126 14.41 -0.48 19.01
CA LEU A 126 15.47 0.44 19.42
C LEU A 126 15.81 0.29 20.90
N PHE A 127 14.81 0.04 21.76
CA PHE A 127 15.04 -0.29 23.15
C PHE A 127 15.86 -1.58 23.31
N LEU A 128 15.52 -2.64 22.57
CA LEU A 128 16.30 -3.88 22.56
C LEU A 128 17.75 -3.63 22.07
N LEU A 129 17.93 -2.78 21.07
CA LEU A 129 19.23 -2.52 20.45
C LEU A 129 20.16 -1.62 21.31
N LEU A 130 19.64 -0.52 21.83
CA LEU A 130 20.42 0.53 22.50
C LEU A 130 20.61 0.30 24.00
N ASN A 131 19.78 -0.52 24.63
CA ASN A 131 19.85 -0.71 26.07
C ASN A 131 21.05 -1.59 26.45
N GLU A 132 22.10 -0.95 26.97
CA GLU A 132 23.33 -1.63 27.42
C GLU A 132 23.10 -2.55 28.62
N GLY A 133 22.08 -2.27 29.44
CA GLY A 133 21.69 -3.10 30.58
C GLY A 133 21.20 -4.50 30.21
N LEU A 134 20.85 -4.72 28.94
CA LEU A 134 20.45 -6.03 28.41
C LEU A 134 21.64 -6.93 28.03
N THR A 135 22.88 -6.46 28.22
CA THR A 135 24.13 -7.15 27.87
C THR A 135 24.06 -7.80 26.48
N ASN A 136 23.59 -7.02 25.51
CA ASN A 136 23.34 -7.47 24.15
C ASN A 136 24.61 -8.06 23.50
N LEU A 137 24.54 -9.35 23.16
CA LEU A 137 25.62 -10.04 22.46
C LEU A 137 25.78 -9.47 21.03
N PRO A 138 26.98 -9.56 20.42
CA PRO A 138 27.23 -9.01 19.09
C PRO A 138 26.30 -9.58 18.01
N LEU A 139 25.98 -10.87 18.08
CA LEU A 139 25.02 -11.50 17.17
C LEU A 139 23.57 -11.00 17.39
N GLU A 140 23.17 -10.74 18.64
CA GLU A 140 21.86 -10.15 18.95
C GLU A 140 21.75 -8.73 18.41
N LYS A 141 22.79 -7.91 18.62
CA LYS A 141 22.86 -6.56 18.03
C LYS A 141 22.78 -6.60 16.51
N ALA A 142 23.49 -7.53 15.85
CA ALA A 142 23.43 -7.66 14.40
C ALA A 142 22.01 -7.96 13.91
N MET A 143 21.30 -8.88 14.56
CA MET A 143 19.91 -9.20 14.23
C MET A 143 18.98 -7.99 14.41
N HIS A 144 19.10 -7.27 15.52
CA HIS A 144 18.30 -6.06 15.77
C HIS A 144 18.61 -4.93 14.78
N ILE A 145 19.87 -4.75 14.39
CA ILE A 145 20.29 -3.76 13.38
C ILE A 145 19.67 -4.10 12.02
N ILE A 146 19.74 -5.37 11.60
CA ILE A 146 19.14 -5.81 10.34
C ILE A 146 17.63 -5.61 10.38
N PHE A 147 16.96 -5.99 11.47
CA PHE A 147 15.52 -5.78 11.61
C PHE A 147 15.15 -4.29 11.55
N THR A 148 15.92 -3.45 12.24
CA THR A 148 15.74 -1.99 12.23
C THR A 148 15.93 -1.40 10.84
N SER A 149 16.91 -1.88 10.06
CA SER A 149 17.15 -1.36 8.70
C SER A 149 16.02 -1.74 7.73
N PHE A 150 15.48 -2.96 7.83
CA PHE A 150 14.27 -3.35 7.10
C PHE A 150 13.09 -2.46 7.49
N LEU A 151 12.90 -2.22 8.79
CA LEU A 151 11.79 -1.41 9.30
C LEU A 151 11.87 0.04 8.81
N THR A 152 13.04 0.68 8.90
CA THR A 152 13.22 2.08 8.44
C THR A 152 13.00 2.20 6.94
N PHE A 153 13.51 1.25 6.16
CA PHE A 153 13.27 1.20 4.72
C PHE A 153 11.78 1.09 4.39
N GLN A 154 11.06 0.19 5.08
CA GLN A 154 9.63 0.02 4.90
C GLN A 154 8.83 1.26 5.30
N VAL A 155 9.20 1.95 6.38
CA VAL A 155 8.56 3.21 6.81
C VAL A 155 8.67 4.27 5.72
N ILE A 156 9.85 4.42 5.12
CA ILE A 156 10.09 5.39 4.04
C ILE A 156 9.23 5.04 2.82
N LEU A 157 9.26 3.79 2.36
CA LEU A 157 8.47 3.35 1.21
C LEU A 157 6.96 3.42 1.44
N ALA A 158 6.50 3.05 2.63
CA ALA A 158 5.11 3.13 3.00
C ALA A 158 4.62 4.58 3.06
N PHE A 159 5.46 5.52 3.53
CA PHE A 159 5.13 6.94 3.50
C PHE A 159 4.91 7.44 2.07
N TYR A 160 5.82 7.12 1.14
CA TYR A 160 5.66 7.50 -0.26
C TYR A 160 4.42 6.86 -0.90
N THR A 161 4.17 5.58 -0.61
CA THR A 161 3.01 4.85 -1.12
C THR A 161 1.71 5.47 -0.58
N LEU A 162 1.66 5.81 0.72
CA LEU A 162 0.52 6.46 1.35
C LEU A 162 0.23 7.82 0.74
N LYS A 163 1.25 8.66 0.52
CA LYS A 163 1.10 9.97 -0.12
C LYS A 163 0.54 9.84 -1.54
N LYS A 164 1.03 8.86 -2.31
CA LYS A 164 0.52 8.57 -3.66
C LYS A 164 -0.95 8.15 -3.62
N MET A 165 -1.31 7.21 -2.74
CA MET A 165 -2.68 6.69 -2.63
C MET A 165 -3.68 7.76 -2.16
N VAL A 166 -3.31 8.62 -1.22
CA VAL A 166 -4.17 9.74 -0.77
C VAL A 166 -4.45 10.72 -1.91
N ASN A 167 -3.43 11.05 -2.72
CA ASN A 167 -3.63 11.92 -3.88
C ASN A 167 -4.53 11.28 -4.94
N GLN A 168 -4.38 9.97 -5.20
CA GLN A 168 -5.25 9.23 -6.11
C GLN A 168 -6.70 9.19 -5.59
N LEU A 169 -6.87 9.00 -4.28
CA LEU A 169 -8.17 9.00 -3.64
C LEU A 169 -8.86 10.37 -3.78
N ALA A 170 -8.14 11.47 -3.53
CA ALA A 170 -8.65 12.82 -3.74
C ALA A 170 -9.08 13.06 -5.21
N ALA A 171 -8.25 12.64 -6.17
CA ALA A 171 -8.58 12.77 -7.59
C ALA A 171 -9.85 12.00 -7.97
N ARG A 172 -10.04 10.78 -7.44
CA ARG A 172 -11.25 9.98 -7.69
C ARG A 172 -12.50 10.61 -7.10
N PHE A 173 -12.42 11.18 -5.91
CA PHE A 173 -13.55 11.90 -5.32
C PHE A 173 -13.97 13.10 -6.17
N HIS A 174 -13.00 13.92 -6.61
CA HIS A 174 -13.31 15.05 -7.49
C HIS A 174 -13.98 14.61 -8.79
N LEU A 175 -13.49 13.56 -9.45
CA LEU A 175 -14.10 13.03 -10.67
C LEU A 175 -15.53 12.53 -10.43
N GLN A 176 -15.77 11.78 -9.35
CA GLN A 176 -17.12 11.31 -9.00
C GLN A 176 -18.10 12.46 -8.73
N ASP A 177 -17.64 13.53 -8.08
CA ASP A 177 -18.44 14.72 -7.85
C ASP A 177 -18.80 15.41 -9.16
N PHE A 178 -17.85 15.54 -10.10
CA PHE A 178 -18.11 16.08 -11.43
C PHE A 178 -19.09 15.21 -12.23
N ASP A 179 -18.92 13.88 -12.22
CA ASP A 179 -19.82 12.95 -12.92
C ASP A 179 -21.24 13.05 -12.38
N ARG A 180 -21.42 13.08 -11.05
CA ARG A 180 -22.73 13.29 -10.42
C ARG A 180 -23.39 14.60 -10.83
N LEU A 181 -22.63 15.70 -10.83
CA LEU A 181 -23.15 17.00 -11.26
C LEU A 181 -23.55 17.00 -12.74
N SER A 182 -22.75 16.36 -13.59
CA SER A 182 -23.04 16.25 -15.03
C SER A 182 -24.30 15.41 -15.29
N ALA A 183 -24.48 14.30 -14.57
CA ALA A 183 -25.66 13.45 -14.65
C ALA A 183 -26.93 14.20 -14.22
N ASN A 184 -26.88 14.91 -13.08
CA ASN A 184 -28.01 15.69 -12.58
C ASN A 184 -28.41 16.84 -13.52
N ARG A 185 -27.42 17.49 -14.15
CA ARG A 185 -27.65 18.56 -15.14
C ARG A 185 -28.19 18.02 -16.47
N GLY A 186 -27.85 16.78 -16.83
CA GLY A 186 -28.44 16.08 -17.97
C GLY A 186 -29.92 15.79 -17.75
N ASP A 187 -30.27 15.32 -16.55
CA ASP A 187 -31.65 14.97 -16.18
C ASP A 187 -32.56 16.20 -16.12
N SER A 188 -32.11 17.29 -15.48
CA SER A 188 -32.84 18.57 -15.46
C SER A 188 -33.11 19.15 -16.86
N ARG A 189 -32.21 18.92 -17.82
CA ARG A 189 -32.42 19.36 -19.21
C ARG A 189 -33.44 18.50 -19.95
N ARG A 190 -33.48 17.20 -19.72
CA ARG A 190 -34.50 16.30 -20.31
C ARG A 190 -35.90 16.59 -19.78
N VAL A 191 -36.03 16.83 -18.47
CA VAL A 191 -37.31 17.19 -17.86
C VAL A 191 -37.84 18.49 -18.46
N ARG A 192 -36.97 19.49 -18.66
CA ARG A 192 -37.38 20.76 -19.28
C ARG A 192 -37.86 20.59 -20.72
N SER A 193 -37.19 19.77 -21.54
CA SER A 193 -37.66 19.55 -22.92
C SER A 193 -38.99 18.80 -22.98
N CYS A 194 -39.29 17.91 -22.03
CA CYS A 194 -40.59 17.23 -21.96
C CYS A 194 -41.73 18.19 -21.58
N ILE A 195 -41.44 19.26 -20.83
CA ILE A 195 -42.44 20.27 -20.47
C ILE A 195 -42.71 21.23 -21.64
N GLU A 196 -41.70 21.53 -22.46
CA GLU A 196 -41.83 22.43 -23.62
C GLU A 196 -42.52 21.76 -24.84
N GLU A 197 -42.68 20.43 -24.85
CA GLU A 197 -43.40 19.68 -25.92
C GLU A 197 -44.90 19.45 -25.64
N ILE A 198 -45.48 20.05 -24.58
CA ILE A 198 -46.92 19.99 -24.25
C ILE A 198 -47.56 21.36 -24.51
#